data_AF-A0AAU0UCN0-F1
#
_entry.id   AF-A0AAU0UCN0-F1
#
_cell.length_a   1.000
_cell.length_b   1.000
_cell.length_c   1.000
_cell.angle_alpha   90.00
_cell.angle_beta   90.00
_cell.angle_gamma   90.00
#
_symmetry.space_group_name_H-M   'P 1'
#
loop_
_entity.id
_entity.type
_entity.pdbx_description
1 polymer ?
#
loop_
_entity_poly.entity_id
_entity_poly.type
_entity_poly.pdbx_seq_one_letter_code
_entity_poly.pdbx_strand_id
1 'polypeptide(L)'
;MYGDQLEVVCGCLVGGAGPAGMGLIFNALKSGALPDLTRDGLIIVDASPHPGTGRLGEYQITANSVGDVFLDCLRDPALREVFEPLEHSAAYWRIRDQAFVAPRLSDVGELLAEASKLVLDFIVQRYDVQVWSSTTITEVVSDDDAFQVWVEHEGRAQAILCRTLVLNLGGRQDPQHLLNALADQGLSLPPSTSIQSADTVLRMSASELREHFAPTLAAGGRFTVVGGSHSAFSVLENLASALQSVGLEELTLVHRSQIRLFYESADQALANGYEFDPVNDICPVSGRVNRSGGLRYRALDVGRDILERGRIGADGVRVHLLQTRNGPARQYERASQALAESNVVVQCTGYQPRIPELKYADGTPITLREVKGGLDSDPSGCPLDLAGRRLHGLYLFGLGSGLGIDPRLGSEPSFDGRIYGVWQFHNDASRAVIDAISARLGAAALAERGVPSRSLSERLDSGLPLFWPDLTPFKI
;
A
#
# COMPACT_ATOMS: atom_id res chain seq x y z
N MET A 1 -23.82 12.24 30.53
CA MET A 1 -23.43 10.95 31.13
C MET A 1 -22.52 10.25 30.11
N TYR A 2 -21.24 10.61 30.13
CA TYR A 2 -20.20 9.93 29.35
C TYR A 2 -19.70 8.78 30.23
N GLY A 3 -19.95 7.54 29.82
CA GLY A 3 -19.32 6.39 30.45
C GLY A 3 -17.81 6.50 30.26
N ASP A 4 -17.06 6.11 31.28
CA ASP A 4 -15.60 6.13 31.34
C ASP A 4 -14.99 5.64 30.01
N GLN A 5 -14.54 6.57 29.16
CA GLN A 5 -13.75 6.21 28.00
C GLN A 5 -12.40 5.73 28.53
N LEU A 6 -12.19 4.42 28.49
CA LEU A 6 -10.92 3.80 28.88
C LEU A 6 -9.84 4.23 27.89
N GLU A 7 -9.13 5.30 28.25
CA GLU A 7 -7.97 5.77 27.53
C GLU A 7 -6.80 4.81 27.76
N VAL A 8 -6.28 4.25 26.67
CA VAL A 8 -5.10 3.38 26.70
C VAL A 8 -3.90 4.18 26.21
N VAL A 9 -2.75 4.03 26.86
CA VAL A 9 -1.52 4.77 26.51
C VAL A 9 -0.45 3.78 26.06
N CYS A 10 0.25 4.11 24.97
CA CYS A 10 1.42 3.36 24.49
C CYS A 10 2.47 4.28 23.86
N GLY A 11 3.71 3.82 23.75
CA GLY A 11 4.77 4.55 23.06
C GLY A 11 4.56 4.54 21.55
N CYS A 12 4.21 3.37 21.01
CA CYS A 12 4.05 3.12 19.59
C CYS A 12 2.74 2.39 19.29
N LEU A 13 1.98 2.91 18.31
CA LEU A 13 0.83 2.26 17.72
C LEU A 13 1.11 1.94 16.25
N VAL A 14 0.87 0.71 15.85
CA VAL A 14 0.92 0.27 14.44
C VAL A 14 -0.49 -0.08 13.98
N GLY A 15 -1.05 0.74 13.10
CA GLY A 15 -2.31 0.49 12.42
C GLY A 15 -2.11 -0.22 11.09
N GLY A 16 -2.73 -1.38 10.93
CA GLY A 16 -2.62 -2.23 9.74
C GLY A 16 -1.42 -3.15 9.80
N ALA A 17 -1.68 -4.43 10.00
CA ALA A 17 -0.74 -5.54 10.01
C ALA A 17 -0.91 -6.42 8.75
N GLY A 18 -1.11 -5.79 7.59
CA GLY A 18 -0.88 -6.45 6.29
C GLY A 18 0.61 -6.59 5.97
N PRO A 19 0.98 -6.92 4.71
CA PRO A 19 2.39 -7.20 4.36
C PRO A 19 3.36 -6.05 4.68
N ALA A 20 2.92 -4.79 4.58
CA ALA A 20 3.73 -3.63 4.95
C ALA A 20 3.90 -3.48 6.47
N GLY A 21 2.82 -3.58 7.24
CA GLY A 21 2.85 -3.56 8.70
C GLY A 21 3.66 -4.71 9.28
N MET A 22 3.41 -5.94 8.82
CA MET A 22 4.23 -7.10 9.21
C MET A 22 5.67 -6.95 8.77
N GLY A 23 5.93 -6.31 7.62
CA GLY A 23 7.29 -5.98 7.20
C GLY A 23 8.06 -5.13 8.21
N LEU A 24 7.41 -4.15 8.84
CA LEU A 24 7.98 -3.38 9.96
C LEU A 24 8.41 -4.31 11.09
N ILE A 25 7.50 -5.19 11.51
CA ILE A 25 7.70 -6.08 12.67
C ILE A 25 8.79 -7.13 12.38
N PHE A 26 8.77 -7.73 11.18
CA PHE A 26 9.77 -8.69 10.73
C PHE A 26 11.15 -8.04 10.75
N ASN A 27 11.27 -6.82 10.22
CA ASN A 27 12.54 -6.11 10.20
C ASN A 27 12.99 -5.66 11.60
N ALA A 28 12.06 -5.24 12.47
CA ALA A 28 12.37 -4.89 13.85
C ALA A 28 12.93 -6.09 14.64
N LEU A 29 12.40 -7.30 14.40
CA LEU A 29 12.97 -8.53 14.95
C LEU A 29 14.37 -8.82 14.39
N LYS A 30 14.52 -8.81 13.05
CA LYS A 30 15.81 -9.08 12.39
C LYS A 30 16.93 -8.14 12.81
N SER A 31 16.60 -6.86 12.95
CA SER A 31 17.55 -5.82 13.34
C SER A 31 17.79 -5.71 14.85
N GLY A 32 17.05 -6.48 15.66
CA GLY A 32 17.11 -6.41 17.12
C GLY A 32 16.50 -5.12 17.71
N ALA A 33 15.72 -4.37 16.93
CA ALA A 33 15.11 -3.10 17.32
C ALA A 33 13.80 -3.26 18.10
N LEU A 34 13.21 -4.46 18.14
CA LEU A 34 11.92 -4.68 18.81
C LEU A 34 11.89 -4.20 20.28
N PRO A 35 12.92 -4.43 21.13
CA PRO A 35 12.94 -3.87 22.49
C PRO A 35 12.79 -2.35 22.57
N ASP A 36 13.30 -1.61 21.57
CA ASP A 36 13.17 -0.16 21.54
C ASP A 36 11.76 0.27 21.16
N LEU A 37 11.12 -0.46 20.23
CA LEU A 37 9.75 -0.21 19.80
C LEU A 37 8.73 -0.53 20.91
N THR A 38 8.99 -1.54 21.73
CA THR A 38 8.09 -1.99 22.80
C THR A 38 8.35 -1.32 24.15
N ARG A 39 9.39 -0.47 24.26
CA ARG A 39 9.87 0.10 25.52
C ARG A 39 8.78 0.73 26.38
N ASP A 40 7.89 1.50 25.74
CA ASP A 40 6.81 2.23 26.41
C ASP A 40 5.43 1.66 26.01
N GLY A 41 5.41 0.38 25.63
CA GLY A 41 4.22 -0.31 25.10
C GLY A 41 4.10 -0.18 23.58
N LEU A 42 3.80 -1.31 22.94
CA LEU A 42 3.47 -1.41 21.52
C LEU A 42 2.08 -2.03 21.37
N ILE A 43 1.21 -1.34 20.66
CA ILE A 43 -0.11 -1.85 20.26
C ILE A 43 -0.14 -1.99 18.74
N ILE A 44 -0.65 -3.13 18.26
CA ILE A 44 -0.93 -3.38 16.85
C ILE A 44 -2.45 -3.46 16.68
N VAL A 45 -3.00 -2.63 15.80
CA VAL A 45 -4.44 -2.62 15.48
C VAL A 45 -4.63 -3.06 14.04
N ASP A 46 -5.52 -4.02 13.79
CA ASP A 46 -5.88 -4.45 12.44
C ASP A 46 -7.39 -4.68 12.33
N ALA A 47 -7.97 -4.23 11.22
CA ALA A 47 -9.41 -4.38 10.97
C ALA A 47 -9.81 -5.83 10.63
N SER A 48 -8.86 -6.68 10.25
CA SER A 48 -9.07 -8.10 9.99
C SER A 48 -9.14 -8.89 11.30
N PRO A 49 -9.97 -9.96 11.38
CA PRO A 49 -9.88 -10.95 12.45
C PRO A 49 -8.59 -11.78 12.39
N HIS A 50 -7.91 -11.78 11.23
CA HIS A 50 -6.68 -12.52 10.99
C HIS A 50 -5.62 -11.58 10.39
N PRO A 51 -4.89 -10.83 11.24
CA PRO A 51 -3.83 -9.94 10.78
C PRO A 51 -2.69 -10.73 10.10
N GLY A 52 -2.01 -10.12 9.12
CA GLY A 52 -0.81 -10.68 8.51
C GLY A 52 -0.76 -10.57 6.98
N THR A 53 -1.82 -11.03 6.31
CA THR A 53 -1.83 -11.21 4.85
C THR A 53 -2.23 -9.96 4.08
N GLY A 54 -3.00 -9.08 4.71
CA GLY A 54 -3.84 -8.13 3.98
C GLY A 54 -4.67 -8.86 2.94
N ARG A 55 -4.82 -8.28 1.74
CA ARG A 55 -5.59 -8.85 0.63
C ARG A 55 -4.76 -9.55 -0.43
N LEU A 56 -3.46 -9.77 -0.20
CA LEU A 56 -2.55 -10.26 -1.25
C LEU A 56 -3.01 -11.61 -1.81
N GLY A 57 -3.46 -12.52 -0.94
CA GLY A 57 -3.93 -13.86 -1.33
C GLY A 57 -5.23 -13.89 -2.12
N GLU A 58 -5.97 -12.79 -2.18
CA GLU A 58 -7.29 -12.74 -2.82
C GLU A 58 -7.20 -12.50 -4.34
N TYR A 59 -6.06 -12.00 -4.84
CA TYR A 59 -5.91 -11.70 -6.26
C TYR A 59 -5.72 -12.96 -7.11
N GLN A 60 -6.49 -13.07 -8.18
CA GLN A 60 -6.51 -14.18 -9.14
C GLN A 60 -5.42 -14.03 -10.20
N ILE A 61 -4.18 -13.76 -9.78
CA ILE A 61 -3.02 -13.55 -10.65
C ILE A 61 -1.74 -14.13 -10.04
N THR A 62 -0.67 -14.21 -10.85
CA THR A 62 0.68 -14.53 -10.37
C THR A 62 1.39 -13.29 -9.83
N ALA A 63 2.36 -13.52 -8.95
CA ALA A 63 3.25 -12.48 -8.44
C ALA A 63 4.07 -11.82 -9.56
N ASN A 64 4.57 -10.62 -9.27
CA ASN A 64 5.59 -9.94 -10.08
C ASN A 64 7.01 -10.18 -9.54
N SER A 65 7.21 -11.24 -8.76
CA SER A 65 8.47 -11.69 -8.16
C SER A 65 8.49 -13.22 -8.14
N VAL A 66 9.68 -13.83 -8.19
CA VAL A 66 9.81 -15.29 -8.04
C VAL A 66 9.59 -15.74 -6.59
N GLY A 67 9.25 -17.01 -6.39
CA GLY A 67 9.02 -17.60 -5.06
C GLY A 67 10.16 -17.37 -4.07
N ASP A 68 11.41 -17.48 -4.53
CA ASP A 68 12.61 -17.31 -3.71
C ASP A 68 12.69 -15.93 -3.04
N VAL A 69 12.17 -14.88 -3.70
CA VAL A 69 12.10 -13.52 -3.14
C VAL A 69 11.19 -13.47 -1.92
N PHE A 70 10.11 -14.24 -1.89
CA PHE A 70 9.23 -14.31 -0.72
C PHE A 70 9.85 -15.16 0.40
N LEU A 71 10.58 -16.22 0.06
CA LEU A 71 11.27 -17.08 1.02
C LEU A 71 12.51 -16.43 1.64
N ASP A 72 13.11 -15.45 0.96
CA ASP A 72 14.33 -14.78 1.41
C ASP A 72 14.18 -14.20 2.83
N CYS A 73 13.10 -13.46 3.11
CA CYS A 73 12.87 -12.91 4.45
C CYS A 73 12.64 -14.00 5.50
N LEU A 74 12.04 -15.13 5.11
CA LEU A 74 11.74 -16.24 6.03
C LEU A 74 12.97 -17.07 6.38
N ARG A 75 14.06 -16.92 5.61
CA ARG A 75 15.34 -17.62 5.80
C ARG A 75 16.35 -16.83 6.62
N ASP A 76 16.00 -15.62 7.07
CA ASP A 76 16.90 -14.81 7.87
C ASP A 76 17.29 -15.54 9.18
N PRO A 77 18.60 -15.71 9.47
CA PRO A 77 19.05 -16.42 10.66
C PRO A 77 18.49 -15.86 11.97
N ALA A 78 18.22 -14.56 12.05
CA ALA A 78 17.66 -13.92 13.24
C ALA A 78 16.20 -14.32 13.51
N LEU A 79 15.48 -14.84 12.50
CA LEU A 79 14.09 -15.29 12.61
C LEU A 79 13.95 -16.81 12.66
N ARG A 80 15.08 -17.55 12.72
CA ARG A 80 15.07 -19.03 12.66
C ARG A 80 14.19 -19.65 13.75
N GLU A 81 14.27 -19.17 15.00
CA GLU A 81 13.46 -19.67 16.11
C GLU A 81 11.96 -19.45 15.86
N VAL A 82 11.59 -18.33 15.23
CA VAL A 82 10.20 -17.98 14.95
C VAL A 82 9.64 -18.83 13.81
N PHE A 83 10.46 -19.10 12.79
CA PHE A 83 10.02 -19.74 11.54
C PHE A 83 10.35 -21.23 11.42
N GLU A 84 11.02 -21.84 12.41
CA GLU A 84 11.21 -23.29 12.47
C GLU A 84 9.91 -24.08 12.18
N PRO A 85 8.72 -23.70 12.71
CA PRO A 85 7.48 -24.41 12.41
C PRO A 85 7.07 -24.42 10.93
N LEU A 86 7.56 -23.49 10.10
CA LEU A 86 7.25 -23.45 8.67
C LEU A 86 7.84 -24.64 7.90
N GLU A 87 8.81 -25.37 8.45
CA GLU A 87 9.32 -26.60 7.83
C GLU A 87 8.23 -27.69 7.70
N HIS A 88 7.13 -27.57 8.44
CA HIS A 88 5.97 -28.44 8.36
C HIS A 88 4.81 -27.84 7.54
N SER A 89 4.97 -26.63 6.99
CA SER A 89 3.94 -25.94 6.22
C SER A 89 3.87 -26.42 4.77
N ALA A 90 2.69 -26.84 4.34
CA ALA A 90 2.44 -27.15 2.93
C ALA A 90 2.61 -25.91 2.04
N ALA A 91 2.21 -24.72 2.52
CA ALA A 91 2.34 -23.47 1.77
C ALA A 91 3.82 -23.11 1.54
N TYR A 92 4.65 -23.28 2.56
CA TYR A 92 6.11 -23.08 2.44
C TYR A 92 6.71 -23.98 1.36
N TRP A 93 6.41 -25.28 1.38
CA TRP A 93 6.96 -26.23 0.41
C TRP A 93 6.43 -25.99 -1.01
N ARG A 94 5.16 -25.59 -1.18
CA ARG A 94 4.64 -25.19 -2.51
C ARG A 94 5.45 -24.06 -3.13
N ILE A 95 5.76 -23.01 -2.36
CA ILE A 95 6.57 -21.88 -2.85
C ILE A 95 8.02 -22.31 -3.08
N ARG A 96 8.59 -23.12 -2.18
CA ARG A 96 9.97 -23.60 -2.28
C ARG A 96 10.21 -24.49 -3.49
N ASP A 97 9.28 -25.40 -3.81
CA ASP A 97 9.38 -26.28 -4.97
C ASP A 97 9.30 -25.51 -6.30
N GLN A 98 8.80 -24.27 -6.27
CA GLN A 98 8.68 -23.37 -7.41
C GLN A 98 9.50 -22.08 -7.23
N ALA A 99 10.61 -22.14 -6.49
CA ALA A 99 11.35 -20.96 -6.04
C ALA A 99 11.77 -19.99 -7.17
N PHE A 100 12.01 -20.48 -8.39
CA PHE A 100 12.44 -19.66 -9.53
C PHE A 100 11.31 -19.28 -10.51
N VAL A 101 10.06 -19.56 -10.15
CA VAL A 101 8.85 -19.20 -10.91
C VAL A 101 8.08 -18.16 -10.12
N ALA A 102 7.31 -17.32 -10.82
CA ALA A 102 6.36 -16.42 -10.17
C ALA A 102 5.14 -17.22 -9.64
N PRO A 103 4.98 -17.37 -8.31
CA PRO A 103 3.88 -18.15 -7.74
C PRO A 103 2.54 -17.42 -7.91
N ARG A 104 1.43 -18.15 -7.71
CA ARG A 104 0.11 -17.50 -7.55
C ARG A 104 0.11 -16.67 -6.27
N LEU A 105 -0.54 -15.51 -6.31
CA LEU A 105 -0.63 -14.66 -5.13
C LEU A 105 -1.43 -15.32 -4.00
N SER A 106 -2.35 -16.23 -4.30
CA SER A 106 -3.04 -17.06 -3.32
C SER A 106 -2.09 -17.92 -2.48
N ASP A 107 -1.12 -18.57 -3.12
CA ASP A 107 -0.11 -19.40 -2.42
C ASP A 107 0.82 -18.54 -1.55
N VAL A 108 1.20 -17.35 -2.06
CA VAL A 108 1.99 -16.38 -1.28
C VAL A 108 1.19 -15.87 -0.08
N GLY A 109 -0.09 -15.59 -0.27
CA GLY A 109 -0.99 -15.12 0.79
C GLY A 109 -1.09 -16.13 1.93
N GLU A 110 -1.22 -17.42 1.62
CA GLU A 110 -1.25 -18.49 2.62
C GLU A 110 0.06 -18.59 3.41
N LEU A 111 1.20 -18.57 2.71
CA LEU A 111 2.52 -18.58 3.36
C LEU A 111 2.71 -17.35 4.29
N LEU A 112 2.33 -16.16 3.82
CA LEU A 112 2.42 -14.94 4.65
C LEU A 112 1.47 -14.97 5.84
N ALA A 113 0.32 -15.65 5.74
CA ALA A 113 -0.60 -15.81 6.86
C ALA A 113 0.06 -16.59 8.00
N GLU A 114 0.65 -17.74 7.66
CA GLU A 114 1.30 -18.62 8.61
C GLU A 114 2.53 -17.94 9.23
N ALA A 115 3.39 -17.34 8.42
CA ALA A 115 4.56 -16.61 8.90
C ALA A 115 4.18 -15.44 9.81
N SER A 116 3.16 -14.66 9.44
CA SER A 116 2.71 -13.52 10.24
C SER A 116 2.14 -13.96 11.58
N LYS A 117 1.36 -15.05 11.60
CA LYS A 117 0.85 -15.63 12.84
C LYS A 117 1.98 -16.02 13.79
N LEU A 118 2.99 -16.73 13.29
CA LEU A 118 4.15 -17.13 14.10
C LEU A 118 4.87 -15.91 14.72
N VAL A 119 5.05 -14.85 13.95
CA VAL A 119 5.66 -13.61 14.43
C VAL A 119 4.79 -12.91 15.47
N LEU A 120 3.48 -12.77 15.22
CA LEU A 120 2.56 -12.14 16.17
C LEU A 120 2.51 -12.91 17.50
N ASP A 121 2.38 -14.23 17.46
CA ASP A 121 2.39 -15.08 18.64
C ASP A 121 3.71 -14.93 19.43
N PHE A 122 4.85 -14.89 18.72
CA PHE A 122 6.17 -14.71 19.33
C PHE A 122 6.32 -13.35 20.04
N ILE A 123 5.91 -12.25 19.40
CA ILE A 123 6.08 -10.92 19.99
C ILE A 123 5.13 -10.66 21.15
N VAL A 124 3.91 -11.21 21.11
CA VAL A 124 2.96 -11.16 22.22
C VAL A 124 3.56 -11.85 23.44
N GLN A 125 4.10 -13.07 23.26
CA GLN A 125 4.66 -13.86 24.36
C GLN A 125 5.96 -13.28 24.94
N ARG A 126 6.81 -12.69 24.10
CA ARG A 126 8.19 -12.34 24.49
C ARG A 126 8.42 -10.85 24.76
N TYR A 127 7.56 -9.98 24.22
CA TYR A 127 7.73 -8.53 24.29
C TYR A 127 6.49 -7.79 24.82
N ASP A 128 5.47 -8.51 25.30
CA ASP A 128 4.22 -7.95 25.85
C ASP A 128 3.51 -7.00 24.87
N VAL A 129 3.59 -7.31 23.58
CA VAL A 129 2.90 -6.58 22.52
C VAL A 129 1.41 -6.90 22.58
N GLN A 130 0.55 -5.88 22.48
CA GLN A 130 -0.89 -6.08 22.35
C GLN A 130 -1.30 -6.08 20.89
N VAL A 131 -2.15 -7.05 20.51
CA VAL A 131 -2.70 -7.14 19.16
C VAL A 131 -4.23 -7.07 19.23
N TRP A 132 -4.80 -6.03 18.64
CA TRP A 132 -6.24 -5.77 18.59
C TRP A 132 -6.72 -6.03 17.15
N SER A 133 -7.22 -7.24 16.92
CA SER A 133 -7.82 -7.69 15.66
C SER A 133 -9.30 -7.33 15.58
N SER A 134 -9.87 -7.28 14.38
CA SER A 134 -11.26 -6.83 14.16
C SER A 134 -11.50 -5.43 14.72
N THR A 135 -10.48 -4.57 14.69
CA THR A 135 -10.50 -3.23 15.26
C THR A 135 -10.09 -2.23 14.20
N THR A 136 -10.96 -1.25 13.92
CA THR A 136 -10.76 -0.27 12.85
C THR A 136 -10.33 1.07 13.44
N ILE A 137 -9.25 1.65 12.94
CA ILE A 137 -8.91 3.05 13.24
C ILE A 137 -9.85 3.96 12.42
N THR A 138 -10.60 4.82 13.10
CA THR A 138 -11.61 5.69 12.48
C THR A 138 -11.18 7.14 12.40
N GLU A 139 -10.50 7.64 13.44
CA GLU A 139 -10.02 9.02 13.54
C GLU A 139 -8.64 9.08 14.22
N VAL A 140 -7.82 10.04 13.82
CA VAL A 140 -6.56 10.41 14.48
C VAL A 140 -6.54 11.92 14.69
N VAL A 141 -6.38 12.33 15.93
CA VAL A 141 -6.13 13.72 16.32
C VAL A 141 -4.66 13.89 16.63
N SER A 142 -3.99 14.76 15.88
CA SER A 142 -2.60 15.15 16.10
C SER A 142 -2.55 16.33 17.08
N ASP A 143 -1.84 16.14 18.18
CA ASP A 143 -1.55 17.16 19.19
C ASP A 143 -0.04 17.33 19.31
N ASP A 144 0.53 18.10 18.37
CA ASP A 144 1.95 18.34 18.17
C ASP A 144 2.82 17.06 18.20
N ASP A 145 3.24 16.63 19.39
CA ASP A 145 4.12 15.48 19.61
C ASP A 145 3.40 14.19 20.03
N ALA A 146 2.07 14.19 20.10
CA ALA A 146 1.27 13.02 20.42
C ALA A 146 0.08 12.86 19.46
N PHE A 147 -0.48 11.66 19.47
CA PHE A 147 -1.66 11.30 18.70
C PHE A 147 -2.69 10.67 19.63
N GLN A 148 -3.92 11.16 19.55
CA GLN A 148 -5.09 10.47 20.05
C GLN A 148 -5.74 9.72 18.89
N VAL A 149 -5.78 8.40 18.99
CA VAL A 149 -6.26 7.52 17.93
C VAL A 149 -7.56 6.86 18.37
N TRP A 150 -8.63 7.14 17.65
CA TRP A 150 -9.92 6.51 17.87
C TRP A 150 -10.01 5.21 17.10
N VAL A 151 -10.37 4.16 17.83
CA VAL A 151 -10.59 2.84 17.28
C VAL A 151 -12.00 2.36 17.57
N GLU A 152 -12.57 1.57 16.66
CA GLU A 152 -13.87 0.94 16.81
C GLU A 152 -13.72 -0.59 16.78
N HIS A 153 -14.33 -1.26 17.75
CA HIS A 153 -14.45 -2.72 17.82
C HIS A 153 -15.86 -3.09 18.25
N GLU A 154 -16.56 -3.91 17.45
CA GLU A 154 -17.95 -4.34 17.70
C GLU A 154 -18.90 -3.17 18.03
N GLY A 155 -18.73 -2.04 17.32
CA GLY A 155 -19.53 -0.82 17.50
C GLY A 155 -19.20 -0.02 18.76
N ARG A 156 -18.14 -0.35 19.49
CA ARG A 156 -17.63 0.41 20.64
C ARG A 156 -16.39 1.19 20.25
N ALA A 157 -16.43 2.49 20.51
CA ALA A 157 -15.30 3.39 20.29
C ALA A 157 -14.41 3.49 21.54
N GLN A 158 -13.09 3.51 21.33
CA GLN A 158 -12.09 3.70 22.37
C GLN A 158 -10.95 4.58 21.85
N ALA A 159 -10.31 5.35 22.73
CA ALA A 159 -9.15 6.18 22.40
C ALA A 159 -7.84 5.52 22.86
N ILE A 160 -6.82 5.60 22.01
CA ILE A 160 -5.44 5.24 22.31
C ILE A 160 -4.59 6.50 22.18
N LEU A 161 -3.88 6.88 23.25
CA LEU A 161 -2.83 7.89 23.18
C LEU A 161 -1.50 7.23 22.81
N CYS A 162 -0.82 7.79 21.83
CA CYS A 162 0.53 7.35 21.46
C CYS A 162 1.43 8.51 21.02
N ARG A 163 2.74 8.33 21.17
CA ARG A 163 3.74 9.31 20.70
C ARG A 163 4.17 9.06 19.26
N THR A 164 4.07 7.81 18.84
CA THR A 164 4.48 7.36 17.52
C THR A 164 3.38 6.51 16.91
N LEU A 165 3.00 6.85 15.68
CA LEU A 165 1.92 6.21 14.95
C LEU A 165 2.42 5.75 13.58
N VAL A 166 2.28 4.46 13.28
CA VAL A 166 2.51 3.92 11.94
C VAL A 166 1.17 3.54 11.33
N LEU A 167 0.82 4.07 10.15
CA LEU A 167 -0.42 3.74 9.44
C LEU A 167 -0.15 3.05 8.10
N ASN A 168 -0.35 1.74 8.08
CA ASN A 168 -0.21 0.85 6.93
C ASN A 168 -1.54 0.17 6.60
N LEU A 169 -2.61 0.98 6.50
CA LEU A 169 -4.00 0.52 6.34
C LEU A 169 -4.35 0.02 4.92
N GLY A 170 -3.35 -0.05 4.03
CA GLY A 170 -3.49 -0.49 2.64
C GLY A 170 -3.97 0.61 1.69
N GLY A 171 -4.26 0.20 0.45
CA GLY A 171 -4.65 1.09 -0.63
C GLY A 171 -6.12 0.98 -1.02
N ARG A 172 -6.61 2.01 -1.70
CA ARG A 172 -7.88 2.01 -2.44
C ARG A 172 -7.69 2.65 -3.81
N GLN A 173 -8.59 2.37 -4.74
CA GLN A 173 -8.67 3.10 -6.00
C GLN A 173 -9.95 3.90 -5.98
N ASP A 174 -9.80 5.22 -5.96
CA ASP A 174 -10.91 6.17 -5.99
C ASP A 174 -11.20 6.56 -7.46
N PRO A 175 -12.43 6.33 -7.97
CA PRO A 175 -12.83 6.76 -9.31
C PRO A 175 -12.60 8.25 -9.58
N GLN A 176 -12.71 9.11 -8.56
CA GLN A 176 -12.48 10.54 -8.74
C GLN A 176 -11.01 10.85 -9.11
N HIS A 177 -10.06 10.05 -8.63
CA HIS A 177 -8.65 10.19 -9.02
C HIS A 177 -8.44 9.85 -10.49
N LEU A 178 -9.14 8.84 -11.03
CA LEU A 178 -9.11 8.56 -12.47
C LEU A 178 -9.69 9.73 -13.26
N LEU A 179 -10.86 10.23 -12.86
CA LEU A 179 -11.53 11.34 -13.54
C LEU A 179 -10.66 12.60 -13.57
N ASN A 180 -10.05 12.97 -12.44
CA ASN A 180 -9.13 14.12 -12.35
C ASN A 180 -7.91 13.90 -13.27
N ALA A 181 -7.29 12.72 -13.22
CA ALA A 181 -6.10 12.43 -14.04
C ALA A 181 -6.39 12.39 -15.55
N LEU A 182 -7.61 12.03 -15.96
CA LEU A 182 -8.06 12.14 -17.35
C LEU A 182 -8.32 13.61 -17.72
N ALA A 183 -9.00 14.37 -16.84
CA ALA A 183 -9.29 15.78 -17.05
C ALA A 183 -8.02 16.63 -17.19
N ASP A 184 -6.98 16.34 -16.41
CA ASP A 184 -5.65 16.98 -16.51
C ASP A 184 -4.98 16.77 -17.88
N GLN A 185 -5.40 15.73 -18.61
CA GLN A 185 -4.95 15.44 -19.97
C GLN A 185 -5.94 15.91 -21.05
N GLY A 186 -7.04 16.59 -20.68
CA GLY A 186 -8.09 17.00 -21.60
C GLY A 186 -8.99 15.85 -22.08
N LEU A 187 -9.03 14.74 -21.34
CA LEU A 187 -9.86 13.57 -21.62
C LEU A 187 -11.03 13.51 -20.63
N SER A 188 -12.13 12.90 -21.03
CA SER A 188 -13.32 12.77 -20.18
C SER A 188 -14.00 11.41 -20.37
N LEU A 189 -14.85 11.06 -19.40
CA LEU A 189 -15.71 9.89 -19.45
C LEU A 189 -17.17 10.32 -19.42
N PRO A 190 -18.07 9.66 -20.17
CA PRO A 190 -19.50 9.84 -20.01
C PRO A 190 -19.95 9.53 -18.58
N PRO A 191 -20.90 10.29 -18.00
CA PRO A 191 -21.43 10.00 -16.66
C PRO A 191 -22.07 8.61 -16.52
N SER A 192 -22.51 8.00 -17.63
CA SER A 192 -23.07 6.65 -17.66
C SER A 192 -22.03 5.53 -17.64
N THR A 193 -20.74 5.86 -17.69
CA THR A 193 -19.65 4.86 -17.71
C THR A 193 -19.52 4.19 -16.35
N SER A 194 -19.52 2.86 -16.34
CA SER A 194 -19.21 2.09 -15.13
C SER A 194 -17.69 2.09 -14.90
N ILE A 195 -17.22 2.81 -13.88
CA ILE A 195 -15.82 2.78 -13.47
C ILE A 195 -15.60 1.65 -12.47
N GLN A 196 -14.73 0.72 -12.84
CA GLN A 196 -14.36 -0.44 -12.05
C GLN A 196 -12.94 -0.29 -11.54
N SER A 197 -12.71 -0.68 -10.29
CA SER A 197 -11.37 -0.73 -9.71
C SER A 197 -10.66 -2.00 -10.16
N ALA A 198 -9.40 -1.90 -10.60
CA ALA A 198 -8.56 -3.08 -10.86
C ALA A 198 -8.41 -3.94 -9.60
N ASP A 199 -8.39 -3.32 -8.41
CA ASP A 199 -8.37 -4.00 -7.13
C ASP A 199 -9.53 -5.00 -6.98
N THR A 200 -10.72 -4.63 -7.44
CA THR A 200 -11.92 -5.48 -7.42
C THR A 200 -11.88 -6.52 -8.54
N VAL A 201 -11.62 -6.07 -9.77
CA VAL A 201 -11.62 -6.94 -10.97
C VAL A 201 -10.58 -8.06 -10.85
N LEU A 202 -9.40 -7.78 -10.31
CA LEU A 202 -8.34 -8.78 -10.15
C LEU A 202 -8.61 -9.81 -9.04
N ARG A 203 -9.59 -9.59 -8.17
CA ARG A 203 -10.00 -10.58 -7.15
C ARG A 203 -11.16 -11.46 -7.60
N MET A 204 -11.87 -11.07 -8.66
CA MET A 204 -12.96 -11.87 -9.22
C MET A 204 -12.41 -13.12 -9.92
N SER A 205 -13.02 -14.26 -9.65
CA SER A 205 -12.86 -15.48 -10.42
C SER A 205 -13.37 -15.30 -11.86
N ALA A 206 -12.98 -16.19 -12.76
CA ALA A 206 -13.47 -16.16 -14.14
C ALA A 206 -15.00 -16.28 -14.24
N SER A 207 -15.65 -17.01 -13.33
CA SER A 207 -17.11 -17.08 -13.24
C SER A 207 -17.73 -15.76 -12.80
N GLU A 208 -17.18 -15.11 -11.78
CA GLU A 208 -17.69 -13.82 -11.29
C GLU A 208 -17.50 -12.73 -12.34
N LEU A 209 -16.36 -12.72 -13.04
CA LEU A 209 -16.14 -11.81 -14.17
C LEU A 209 -17.21 -11.99 -15.25
N ARG A 210 -17.51 -13.24 -15.63
CA ARG A 210 -18.58 -13.52 -16.62
C ARG A 210 -19.93 -13.07 -16.12
N GLU A 211 -20.31 -13.43 -14.90
CA GLU A 211 -21.60 -13.03 -14.32
C GLU A 211 -21.75 -11.51 -14.27
N HIS A 212 -20.70 -10.82 -13.84
CA HIS A 212 -20.71 -9.37 -13.67
C HIS A 212 -20.74 -8.62 -15.01
N PHE A 213 -20.00 -9.08 -16.03
CA PHE A 213 -19.81 -8.34 -17.28
C PHE A 213 -20.57 -8.89 -18.50
N ALA A 214 -21.15 -10.10 -18.44
CA ALA A 214 -21.93 -10.65 -19.54
C ALA A 214 -23.13 -9.77 -19.95
N PRO A 215 -23.89 -9.13 -19.03
CA PRO A 215 -24.97 -8.23 -19.44
C PRO A 215 -24.48 -7.05 -20.29
N THR A 216 -23.34 -6.47 -19.92
CA THR A 216 -22.72 -5.38 -20.69
C THR A 216 -22.29 -5.86 -22.08
N LEU A 217 -21.68 -7.03 -22.18
CA LEU A 217 -21.26 -7.59 -23.47
C LEU A 217 -22.45 -7.95 -24.36
N ALA A 218 -23.51 -8.53 -23.80
CA ALA A 218 -24.73 -8.84 -24.53
C ALA A 218 -25.41 -7.58 -25.12
N ALA A 219 -25.23 -6.43 -24.49
CA ALA A 219 -25.68 -5.13 -24.99
C ALA A 219 -24.69 -4.48 -25.98
N GLY A 220 -23.62 -5.16 -26.38
CA GLY A 220 -22.58 -4.63 -27.27
C GLY A 220 -21.63 -3.63 -26.60
N GLY A 221 -21.52 -3.68 -25.27
CA GLY A 221 -20.74 -2.71 -24.51
C GLY A 221 -19.22 -2.83 -24.69
N ARG A 222 -18.54 -1.69 -24.65
CA ARG A 222 -17.09 -1.56 -24.84
C ARG A 222 -16.34 -1.44 -23.51
N PHE A 223 -15.17 -2.06 -23.47
CA PHE A 223 -14.29 -2.12 -22.31
C PHE A 223 -12.98 -1.37 -22.57
N THR A 224 -12.64 -0.46 -21.68
CA THR A 224 -11.37 0.26 -21.69
C THR A 224 -10.65 0.07 -20.37
N VAL A 225 -9.37 -0.29 -20.43
CA VAL A 225 -8.47 -0.34 -19.28
C VAL A 225 -7.63 0.93 -19.32
N VAL A 226 -7.54 1.66 -18.20
CA VAL A 226 -6.73 2.89 -18.10
C VAL A 226 -5.54 2.65 -17.17
N GLY A 227 -4.34 2.55 -17.73
CA GLY A 227 -3.10 2.26 -17.01
C GLY A 227 -2.04 1.67 -17.93
N GLY A 228 -0.79 1.58 -17.45
CA GLY A 228 0.35 1.09 -18.26
C GLY A 228 1.32 0.18 -17.51
N SER A 229 0.88 -0.38 -16.38
CA SER A 229 1.71 -1.15 -15.44
C SER A 229 1.13 -2.55 -15.25
N HIS A 230 1.80 -3.40 -14.44
CA HIS A 230 1.42 -4.80 -14.18
C HIS A 230 -0.09 -5.05 -14.04
N SER A 231 -0.79 -4.30 -13.16
CA SER A 231 -2.22 -4.49 -12.93
C SER A 231 -3.07 -4.32 -14.20
N ALA A 232 -2.69 -3.41 -15.11
CA ALA A 232 -3.42 -3.21 -16.36
C ALA A 232 -3.32 -4.43 -17.28
N PHE A 233 -2.12 -4.99 -17.42
CA PHE A 233 -1.89 -6.17 -18.26
C PHE A 233 -2.51 -7.42 -17.66
N SER A 234 -2.50 -7.56 -16.34
CA SER A 234 -3.23 -8.62 -15.64
C SER A 234 -4.74 -8.50 -15.78
N VAL A 235 -5.30 -7.28 -15.73
CA VAL A 235 -6.74 -7.06 -15.99
C VAL A 235 -7.09 -7.44 -17.42
N LEU A 236 -6.29 -7.01 -18.41
CA LEU A 236 -6.50 -7.35 -19.81
C LEU A 236 -6.54 -8.87 -20.01
N GLU A 237 -5.58 -9.60 -19.43
CA GLU A 237 -5.54 -11.06 -19.48
C GLU A 237 -6.76 -11.70 -18.83
N ASN A 238 -7.11 -11.31 -17.60
CA ASN A 238 -8.23 -11.90 -16.88
C ASN A 238 -9.56 -11.65 -17.60
N LEU A 239 -9.77 -10.43 -18.11
CA LEU A 239 -10.95 -10.11 -18.92
C LEU A 239 -10.99 -10.92 -20.21
N ALA A 240 -9.88 -10.96 -20.97
CA ALA A 240 -9.80 -11.74 -22.21
C ALA A 240 -10.10 -13.22 -21.95
N SER A 241 -9.42 -13.83 -20.97
CA SER A 241 -9.57 -15.25 -20.65
C SER A 241 -10.97 -15.59 -20.13
N ALA A 242 -11.59 -14.71 -19.33
CA ALA A 242 -12.90 -15.01 -18.75
C ALA A 242 -14.04 -14.73 -19.73
N LEU A 243 -13.96 -13.62 -20.47
CA LEU A 243 -15.10 -13.06 -21.21
C LEU A 243 -15.10 -13.43 -22.70
N GLN A 244 -14.02 -13.97 -23.25
CA GLN A 244 -13.96 -14.42 -24.64
C GLN A 244 -15.08 -15.43 -24.97
N SER A 245 -15.30 -16.39 -24.08
CA SER A 245 -16.37 -17.40 -24.22
C SER A 245 -17.80 -16.82 -24.24
N VAL A 246 -17.97 -15.58 -23.81
CA VAL A 246 -19.26 -14.86 -23.80
C VAL A 246 -19.27 -13.65 -24.74
N GLY A 247 -18.35 -13.62 -25.71
CA GLY A 247 -18.40 -12.68 -26.84
C GLY A 247 -17.47 -11.48 -26.76
N LEU A 248 -16.52 -11.42 -25.81
CA LEU A 248 -15.50 -10.37 -25.82
C LEU A 248 -14.51 -10.59 -26.97
N GLU A 249 -14.54 -9.70 -27.97
CA GLU A 249 -13.62 -9.76 -29.13
C GLU A 249 -12.49 -8.74 -29.06
N GLU A 250 -12.69 -7.62 -28.38
CA GLU A 250 -11.73 -6.51 -28.33
C GLU A 250 -11.72 -5.77 -26.99
N LEU A 251 -10.54 -5.27 -26.63
CA LEU A 251 -10.27 -4.44 -25.47
C LEU A 251 -9.47 -3.21 -25.90
N THR A 252 -9.63 -2.10 -25.19
CA THR A 252 -8.78 -0.92 -25.36
C THR A 252 -7.91 -0.70 -24.13
N LEU A 253 -6.62 -0.47 -24.31
CA LEU A 253 -5.70 -0.01 -23.26
C LEU A 253 -5.33 1.45 -23.53
N VAL A 254 -5.78 2.35 -22.67
CA VAL A 254 -5.36 3.77 -22.67
C VAL A 254 -4.26 3.95 -21.64
N HIS A 255 -3.11 4.45 -22.06
CA HIS A 255 -1.94 4.59 -21.21
C HIS A 255 -1.21 5.91 -21.42
N ARG A 256 -0.59 6.45 -20.35
CA ARG A 256 0.05 7.77 -20.40
C ARG A 256 1.36 7.76 -21.19
N SER A 257 2.21 6.77 -20.95
CA SER A 257 3.60 6.72 -21.43
C SER A 257 3.88 5.38 -22.11
N GLN A 258 5.02 5.25 -22.78
CA GLN A 258 5.46 3.99 -23.38
C GLN A 258 5.37 2.83 -22.38
N ILE A 259 4.95 1.67 -22.87
CA ILE A 259 4.92 0.43 -22.11
C ILE A 259 6.36 -0.07 -21.93
N ARG A 260 6.78 -0.21 -20.68
CA ARG A 260 8.14 -0.63 -20.31
C ARG A 260 8.16 -2.13 -20.06
N LEU A 261 9.13 -2.83 -20.63
CA LEU A 261 9.33 -4.26 -20.43
C LEU A 261 10.60 -4.50 -19.59
N PHE A 262 10.53 -5.40 -18.62
CA PHE A 262 11.67 -5.76 -17.78
C PHE A 262 12.60 -6.74 -18.49
N TYR A 263 13.91 -6.53 -18.34
CA TYR A 263 14.94 -7.49 -18.75
C TYR A 263 16.03 -7.60 -17.69
N GLU A 264 16.59 -8.80 -17.51
CA GLU A 264 17.68 -9.06 -16.57
C GLU A 264 18.99 -8.37 -16.99
N SER A 265 19.16 -8.09 -18.30
CA SER A 265 20.33 -7.39 -18.83
C SER A 265 20.01 -6.65 -20.13
N ALA A 266 20.88 -5.70 -20.49
CA ALA A 266 20.87 -5.02 -21.78
C ALA A 266 20.99 -6.00 -22.96
N ASP A 267 21.87 -7.01 -22.86
CA ASP A 267 22.07 -8.03 -23.89
C ASP A 267 20.78 -8.83 -24.14
N GLN A 268 20.07 -9.18 -23.06
CA GLN A 268 18.78 -9.86 -23.17
C GLN A 268 17.74 -8.97 -23.87
N ALA A 269 17.68 -7.69 -23.53
CA ALA A 269 16.77 -6.75 -24.17
C ALA A 269 17.05 -6.63 -25.68
N LEU A 270 18.32 -6.47 -26.07
CA LEU A 270 18.75 -6.39 -27.46
C LEU A 270 18.45 -7.68 -28.24
N ALA A 271 18.68 -8.85 -27.63
CA ALA A 271 18.37 -10.15 -28.24
C ALA A 271 16.87 -10.33 -28.50
N ASN A 272 16.00 -9.64 -27.75
CA ASN A 272 14.55 -9.62 -27.95
C ASN A 272 14.09 -8.43 -28.81
N GLY A 273 15.01 -7.67 -29.43
CA GLY A 273 14.67 -6.51 -30.26
C GLY A 273 14.02 -5.36 -29.48
N TYR A 274 14.20 -5.31 -28.15
CA TYR A 274 13.62 -4.26 -27.32
C TYR A 274 14.50 -3.01 -27.33
N GLU A 275 13.90 -1.88 -27.69
CA GLU A 275 14.55 -0.57 -27.64
C GLU A 275 14.44 0.03 -26.23
N PHE A 276 15.54 0.54 -25.70
CA PHE A 276 15.62 1.20 -24.40
C PHE A 276 16.74 2.24 -24.40
N ASP A 277 16.67 3.21 -23.48
CA ASP A 277 17.72 4.19 -23.25
C ASP A 277 18.81 3.58 -22.33
N PRO A 278 20.07 3.43 -22.79
CA PRO A 278 21.11 2.76 -22.01
C PRO A 278 21.54 3.54 -20.76
N VAL A 279 21.19 4.83 -20.65
CA VAL A 279 21.49 5.67 -19.49
C VAL A 279 20.27 5.74 -18.56
N ASN A 280 19.10 6.00 -19.13
CA ASN A 280 17.91 6.30 -18.33
C ASN A 280 17.10 5.05 -17.95
N ASP A 281 17.19 3.95 -18.71
CA ASP A 281 16.36 2.75 -18.49
C ASP A 281 17.13 1.60 -17.85
N ILE A 282 18.45 1.73 -17.67
CA ILE A 282 19.26 0.75 -16.93
C ILE A 282 19.37 1.17 -15.46
N CYS A 283 19.03 0.26 -14.56
CA CYS A 283 19.31 0.43 -13.14
C CYS A 283 20.83 0.38 -12.90
N PRO A 284 21.47 1.46 -12.39
CA PRO A 284 22.92 1.54 -12.26
C PRO A 284 23.49 0.57 -11.21
N VAL A 285 22.65 0.12 -10.26
CA VAL A 285 23.04 -0.82 -9.21
C VAL A 285 23.04 -2.26 -9.70
N SER A 286 22.05 -2.63 -10.53
CA SER A 286 21.82 -4.04 -10.89
C SER A 286 22.09 -4.38 -12.35
N GLY A 287 22.30 -3.40 -13.23
CA GLY A 287 22.45 -3.60 -14.68
C GLY A 287 21.18 -4.08 -15.40
N ARG A 288 20.03 -4.10 -14.70
CA ARG A 288 18.74 -4.56 -15.24
C ARG A 288 18.03 -3.43 -15.96
N VAL A 289 17.33 -3.75 -17.05
CA VAL A 289 16.55 -2.78 -17.83
C VAL A 289 15.13 -2.68 -17.26
N ASN A 290 14.65 -1.44 -17.08
CA ASN A 290 13.34 -1.12 -16.49
C ASN A 290 13.05 -1.92 -15.21
N ARG A 291 14.00 -1.94 -14.27
CA ARG A 291 13.92 -2.76 -13.05
C ARG A 291 12.65 -2.48 -12.25
N SER A 292 12.27 -1.23 -12.07
CA SER A 292 11.16 -0.84 -11.22
C SER A 292 9.86 -0.68 -12.02
N GLY A 293 9.94 -0.11 -13.22
CA GLY A 293 8.78 0.22 -14.05
C GLY A 293 8.38 -0.83 -15.08
N GLY A 294 9.25 -1.81 -15.38
CA GLY A 294 9.04 -2.78 -16.45
C GLY A 294 8.08 -3.90 -16.06
N LEU A 295 7.23 -4.34 -16.99
CA LEU A 295 6.39 -5.53 -16.84
C LEU A 295 7.25 -6.79 -16.65
N ARG A 296 6.87 -7.65 -15.70
CA ARG A 296 7.59 -8.87 -15.32
C ARG A 296 6.73 -10.12 -15.45
N TYR A 297 7.38 -11.27 -15.64
CA TYR A 297 6.78 -12.61 -15.65
C TYR A 297 5.52 -12.64 -16.51
N ARG A 298 4.36 -13.05 -15.97
CA ARG A 298 3.15 -13.17 -16.77
C ARG A 298 2.72 -11.85 -17.46
N ALA A 299 2.85 -10.72 -16.77
CA ALA A 299 2.55 -9.42 -17.36
C ALA A 299 3.53 -9.04 -18.49
N LEU A 300 4.79 -9.49 -18.42
CA LEU A 300 5.77 -9.33 -19.51
C LEU A 300 5.34 -10.11 -20.74
N ASP A 301 4.93 -11.38 -20.57
CA ASP A 301 4.47 -12.22 -21.68
C ASP A 301 3.25 -11.61 -22.37
N VAL A 302 2.25 -11.21 -21.58
CA VAL A 302 1.05 -10.52 -22.09
C VAL A 302 1.41 -9.21 -22.77
N GLY A 303 2.34 -8.45 -22.19
CA GLY A 303 2.84 -7.20 -22.78
C GLY A 303 3.49 -7.41 -24.14
N ARG A 304 4.32 -8.45 -24.29
CA ARG A 304 4.95 -8.82 -25.56
C ARG A 304 3.92 -9.25 -26.61
N ASP A 305 2.98 -10.13 -26.23
CA ASP A 305 1.92 -10.58 -27.14
C ASP A 305 1.10 -9.39 -27.70
N ILE A 306 0.76 -8.42 -26.84
CA ILE A 306 0.05 -7.21 -27.27
C ILE A 306 0.93 -6.34 -28.18
N LEU A 307 2.19 -6.07 -27.79
CA LEU A 307 3.07 -5.18 -28.55
C LEU A 307 3.43 -5.75 -29.93
N GLU A 308 3.61 -7.07 -30.03
CA GLU A 308 4.00 -7.75 -31.26
C GLU A 308 2.80 -8.08 -32.17
N ARG A 309 1.68 -8.53 -31.57
CA ARG A 309 0.56 -9.14 -32.33
C ARG A 309 -0.75 -8.35 -32.20
N GLY A 310 -0.85 -7.43 -31.24
CA GLY A 310 -2.07 -6.70 -30.92
C GLY A 310 -3.19 -7.60 -30.39
N ARG A 311 -2.86 -8.77 -29.81
CA ARG A 311 -3.83 -9.78 -29.37
C ARG A 311 -3.37 -10.51 -28.12
N ILE A 312 -4.33 -11.01 -27.34
CA ILE A 312 -4.11 -11.83 -26.13
C ILE A 312 -5.15 -12.94 -26.00
N GLY A 313 -4.87 -13.91 -25.13
CA GLY A 313 -5.76 -15.04 -24.86
C GLY A 313 -5.70 -16.11 -25.97
N ALA A 314 -6.29 -17.28 -25.69
CA ALA A 314 -6.18 -18.46 -26.55
C ALA A 314 -6.77 -18.24 -27.95
N ASP A 315 -7.94 -17.58 -28.06
CA ASP A 315 -8.57 -17.31 -29.37
C ASP A 315 -8.32 -15.87 -29.87
N GLY A 316 -7.38 -15.16 -29.24
CA GLY A 316 -6.81 -13.91 -29.77
C GLY A 316 -7.71 -12.67 -29.71
N VAL A 317 -8.22 -12.32 -28.53
CA VAL A 317 -8.90 -11.03 -28.25
C VAL A 317 -8.01 -9.87 -28.70
N ARG A 318 -8.53 -8.96 -29.52
CA ARG A 318 -7.78 -7.80 -30.03
C ARG A 318 -7.57 -6.77 -28.93
N VAL A 319 -6.38 -6.18 -28.87
CA VAL A 319 -6.07 -5.11 -27.93
C VAL A 319 -5.63 -3.86 -28.69
N HIS A 320 -6.35 -2.76 -28.46
CA HIS A 320 -5.98 -1.45 -28.99
C HIS A 320 -5.14 -0.68 -27.97
N LEU A 321 -3.86 -0.50 -28.25
CA LEU A 321 -2.95 0.33 -27.45
C LEU A 321 -3.05 1.79 -27.88
N LEU A 322 -3.37 2.69 -26.95
CA LEU A 322 -3.55 4.11 -27.21
C LEU A 322 -2.76 4.95 -26.18
N GLN A 323 -1.65 5.54 -26.63
CA GLN A 323 -0.81 6.40 -25.80
C GLN A 323 -1.31 7.84 -25.82
N THR A 324 -1.48 8.45 -24.64
CA THR A 324 -2.04 9.81 -24.51
C THR A 324 -0.98 10.91 -24.39
N ARG A 325 0.24 10.61 -23.95
CA ARG A 325 1.32 11.60 -23.82
C ARG A 325 2.56 11.21 -24.62
N ASN A 326 3.14 12.16 -25.35
CA ASN A 326 4.33 11.97 -26.20
C ASN A 326 4.18 10.83 -27.24
N GLY A 327 2.95 10.44 -27.57
CA GLY A 327 2.63 9.49 -28.64
C GLY A 327 2.16 10.21 -29.91
N PRO A 328 1.89 9.48 -31.00
CA PRO A 328 1.31 10.06 -32.21
C PRO A 328 -0.05 10.72 -31.93
N ALA A 329 -0.31 11.91 -32.49
CA ALA A 329 -1.55 12.67 -32.25
C ALA A 329 -2.83 11.85 -32.51
N ARG A 330 -2.82 11.00 -33.54
CA ARG A 330 -3.91 10.08 -33.86
C ARG A 330 -4.24 9.10 -32.73
N GLN A 331 -3.27 8.70 -31.91
CA GLN A 331 -3.52 7.82 -30.76
C GLN A 331 -4.27 8.56 -29.64
N TYR A 332 -3.92 9.83 -29.40
CA TYR A 332 -4.64 10.67 -28.45
C TYR A 332 -6.11 10.85 -28.84
N GLU A 333 -6.38 11.22 -30.10
CA GLU A 333 -7.75 11.36 -30.61
C GLU A 333 -8.56 10.05 -30.47
N ARG A 334 -7.94 8.92 -30.82
CA ARG A 334 -8.55 7.60 -30.63
C ARG A 334 -8.76 7.25 -29.18
N ALA A 335 -7.87 7.64 -28.27
CA ALA A 335 -8.04 7.43 -26.83
C ALA A 335 -9.26 8.22 -26.33
N SER A 336 -9.38 9.49 -26.73
CA SER A 336 -10.54 10.32 -26.41
C SER A 336 -11.84 9.69 -26.92
N GLN A 337 -11.85 9.19 -28.16
CA GLN A 337 -13.01 8.51 -28.72
C GLN A 337 -13.34 7.22 -27.96
N ALA A 338 -12.35 6.37 -27.70
CA ALA A 338 -12.55 5.10 -26.99
C ALA A 338 -13.10 5.33 -25.57
N LEU A 339 -12.60 6.33 -24.86
CA LEU A 339 -13.10 6.73 -23.54
C LEU A 339 -14.55 7.24 -23.61
N ALA A 340 -14.88 8.04 -24.63
CA ALA A 340 -16.24 8.55 -24.84
C ALA A 340 -17.26 7.45 -25.20
N GLU A 341 -16.81 6.36 -25.82
CA GLU A 341 -17.64 5.23 -26.24
C GLU A 341 -17.62 4.06 -25.24
N SER A 342 -16.87 4.18 -24.13
CA SER A 342 -16.71 3.10 -23.16
C SER A 342 -17.96 2.94 -22.30
N ASN A 343 -18.38 1.69 -22.11
CA ASN A 343 -19.43 1.34 -21.14
C ASN A 343 -18.82 0.95 -19.79
N VAL A 344 -17.67 0.29 -19.83
CA VAL A 344 -16.90 -0.10 -18.66
C VAL A 344 -15.48 0.43 -18.79
N VAL A 345 -15.01 1.10 -17.74
CA VAL A 345 -13.62 1.53 -17.61
C VAL A 345 -13.00 0.87 -16.39
N VAL A 346 -11.89 0.15 -16.56
CA VAL A 346 -11.14 -0.41 -15.43
C VAL A 346 -9.95 0.48 -15.09
N GLN A 347 -9.98 1.07 -13.90
CA GLN A 347 -8.95 1.94 -13.35
C GLN A 347 -7.73 1.13 -12.93
N CYS A 348 -6.62 1.28 -13.65
CA CYS A 348 -5.32 0.68 -13.36
C CYS A 348 -4.24 1.77 -13.16
N THR A 349 -4.62 2.90 -12.54
CA THR A 349 -3.79 4.11 -12.40
C THR A 349 -3.01 4.20 -11.09
N GLY A 350 -2.93 3.11 -10.32
CA GLY A 350 -2.32 3.07 -8.99
C GLY A 350 -3.36 3.16 -7.87
N TYR A 351 -2.85 3.20 -6.64
CA TYR A 351 -3.63 3.20 -5.41
C TYR A 351 -3.42 4.52 -4.66
N GLN A 352 -4.47 4.99 -3.99
CA GLN A 352 -4.42 6.02 -2.95
C GLN A 352 -4.34 5.33 -1.58
N PRO A 353 -3.67 5.93 -0.59
CA PRO A 353 -3.65 5.36 0.75
C PRO A 353 -5.05 5.35 1.38
N ARG A 354 -5.32 4.34 2.21
CA ARG A 354 -6.43 4.39 3.16
C ARG A 354 -5.97 5.17 4.38
N ILE A 355 -6.62 6.29 4.64
CA ILE A 355 -6.30 7.22 5.72
C ILE A 355 -7.59 7.39 6.55
N PRO A 356 -7.53 7.28 7.89
CA PRO A 356 -8.67 7.60 8.75
C PRO A 356 -8.96 9.11 8.67
N GLU A 357 -10.00 9.58 9.34
CA GLU A 357 -10.14 11.03 9.49
C GLU A 357 -8.94 11.57 10.28
N LEU A 358 -8.23 12.56 9.74
CA LEU A 358 -7.08 13.19 10.39
C LEU A 358 -7.45 14.63 10.76
N LYS A 359 -7.17 15.03 12.00
CA LYS A 359 -7.43 16.38 12.51
C LYS A 359 -6.27 16.88 13.36
N TYR A 360 -6.10 18.20 13.42
CA TYR A 360 -5.33 18.85 14.47
C TYR A 360 -6.15 18.93 15.76
N ALA A 361 -5.50 19.17 16.91
CA ALA A 361 -6.16 19.32 18.21
C ALA A 361 -7.23 20.43 18.24
N ASP A 362 -7.13 21.43 17.37
CA ASP A 362 -8.14 22.49 17.21
C ASP A 362 -9.37 22.07 16.36
N GLY A 363 -9.40 20.82 15.88
CA GLY A 363 -10.45 20.26 15.04
C GLY A 363 -10.26 20.51 13.54
N THR A 364 -9.22 21.24 13.12
CA THR A 364 -8.93 21.50 11.72
C THR A 364 -8.60 20.20 10.98
N PRO A 365 -9.29 19.87 9.86
CA PRO A 365 -8.98 18.67 9.09
C PRO A 365 -7.57 18.71 8.49
N ILE A 366 -6.87 17.59 8.55
CA ILE A 366 -5.56 17.38 7.94
C ILE A 366 -5.75 16.64 6.62
N THR A 367 -5.31 17.24 5.52
CA THR A 367 -5.17 16.56 4.24
C THR A 367 -3.69 16.38 3.93
N LEU A 368 -3.27 15.13 3.70
CA LEU A 368 -1.88 14.82 3.37
C LEU A 368 -1.58 15.20 1.92
N ARG A 369 -0.38 15.74 1.69
CA ARG A 369 0.08 16.08 0.34
C ARG A 369 0.49 14.82 -0.40
N GLU A 370 0.07 14.74 -1.67
CA GLU A 370 0.44 13.66 -2.58
C GLU A 370 1.40 14.17 -3.66
N VAL A 371 2.37 13.34 -4.04
CA VAL A 371 3.30 13.59 -5.14
C VAL A 371 3.64 12.29 -5.85
N LYS A 372 3.57 12.30 -7.19
CA LYS A 372 3.93 11.16 -8.06
C LYS A 372 3.22 9.84 -7.66
N GLY A 373 1.93 9.91 -7.34
CA GLY A 373 1.10 8.72 -7.06
C GLY A 373 1.33 8.08 -5.69
N GLY A 374 1.85 8.84 -4.72
CA GLY A 374 1.93 8.45 -3.31
C GLY A 374 2.05 9.68 -2.42
N LEU A 375 2.23 9.49 -1.11
CA LEU A 375 2.37 10.59 -0.16
C LEU A 375 3.70 11.33 -0.33
N ASP A 376 3.69 12.64 -0.12
CA ASP A 376 4.89 13.46 -0.02
C ASP A 376 5.50 13.30 1.36
N SER A 377 6.24 12.20 1.51
CA SER A 377 6.90 11.79 2.74
C SER A 377 8.40 11.90 2.64
N ASP A 378 9.06 12.10 3.78
CA ASP A 378 10.50 11.99 3.88
C ASP A 378 10.96 10.51 3.75
N PRO A 379 12.27 10.20 3.77
CA PRO A 379 12.75 8.83 3.66
C PRO A 379 12.27 7.86 4.75
N SER A 380 11.78 8.38 5.90
CA SER A 380 11.20 7.58 6.99
C SER A 380 9.69 7.36 6.84
N GLY A 381 9.07 7.88 5.77
CA GLY A 381 7.63 7.79 5.57
C GLY A 381 6.82 8.82 6.37
N CYS A 382 7.46 9.87 6.91
CA CYS A 382 6.76 10.92 7.63
C CYS A 382 6.15 11.94 6.65
N PRO A 383 4.81 12.12 6.58
CA PRO A 383 4.15 12.88 5.52
C PRO A 383 4.11 14.39 5.79
N LEU A 384 3.90 15.18 4.73
CA LEU A 384 3.48 16.58 4.80
C LEU A 384 1.97 16.72 4.66
N ASP A 385 1.40 17.73 5.32
CA ASP A 385 0.08 18.24 4.98
C ASP A 385 0.11 19.19 3.77
N LEU A 386 -1.06 19.67 3.33
CA LEU A 386 -1.17 20.64 2.23
C LEU A 386 -0.52 22.01 2.52
N ALA A 387 -0.38 22.39 3.80
CA ALA A 387 0.32 23.61 4.20
C ALA A 387 1.86 23.45 4.22
N GLY A 388 2.36 22.22 3.99
CA GLY A 388 3.79 21.90 4.04
C GLY A 388 4.32 21.69 5.46
N ARG A 389 3.45 21.47 6.45
CA ARG A 389 3.81 21.06 7.81
C ARG A 389 4.06 19.56 7.84
N ARG A 390 5.15 19.15 8.50
CA ARG A 390 5.48 17.74 8.75
C ARG A 390 4.71 17.24 9.98
N LEU A 391 4.10 16.07 9.86
CA LEU A 391 3.40 15.41 10.97
C LEU A 391 4.35 14.49 11.72
N HIS A 392 5.22 15.09 12.54
CA HIS A 392 6.26 14.37 13.26
C HIS A 392 5.68 13.24 14.13
N GLY A 393 6.29 12.05 14.05
CA GLY A 393 5.81 10.86 14.76
C GLY A 393 4.73 10.06 14.04
N LEU A 394 4.14 10.59 12.96
CA LEU A 394 3.32 9.83 12.04
C LEU A 394 4.17 9.28 10.89
N TYR A 395 4.06 7.98 10.62
CA TYR A 395 4.79 7.31 9.56
C TYR A 395 3.84 6.45 8.72
N LEU A 396 3.95 6.53 7.39
CA LEU A 396 3.14 5.72 6.48
C LEU A 396 4.00 5.15 5.36
N PHE A 397 3.76 3.88 5.05
CA PHE A 397 4.31 3.23 3.86
C PHE A 397 3.40 2.08 3.43
N GLY A 398 3.81 1.34 2.40
CA GLY A 398 2.95 0.29 1.83
C GLY A 398 2.06 0.80 0.71
N LEU A 399 1.07 -0.02 0.33
CA LEU A 399 0.21 0.22 -0.83
C LEU A 399 -0.57 1.54 -0.69
N GLY A 400 -0.50 2.40 -1.71
CA GLY A 400 -1.11 3.73 -1.69
C GLY A 400 -0.17 4.81 -1.16
N SER A 401 0.36 4.65 0.07
CA SER A 401 1.28 5.63 0.66
C SER A 401 2.59 5.72 -0.13
N GLY A 402 3.18 4.55 -0.43
CA GLY A 402 4.45 4.42 -1.13
C GLY A 402 5.65 4.86 -0.29
N LEU A 403 6.83 4.38 -0.67
CA LEU A 403 8.11 4.97 -0.25
C LEU A 403 8.82 5.53 -1.49
N GLY A 404 9.59 6.59 -1.27
CA GLY A 404 10.49 7.11 -2.28
C GLY A 404 11.49 6.04 -2.73
N ILE A 405 12.01 6.21 -3.95
CA ILE A 405 13.11 5.36 -4.44
C ILE A 405 14.31 5.59 -3.52
N ASP A 406 14.80 4.54 -2.86
CA ASP A 406 16.10 4.57 -2.20
C ASP A 406 17.20 4.38 -3.26
N PRO A 407 18.06 5.39 -3.50
CA PRO A 407 19.14 5.28 -4.48
C PRO A 407 20.10 4.11 -4.20
N ARG A 408 20.22 3.69 -2.94
CA ARG A 408 21.06 2.55 -2.53
C ARG A 408 20.46 1.22 -2.97
N LEU A 409 19.14 1.10 -2.91
CA LEU A 409 18.43 -0.09 -3.38
C LEU A 409 18.40 -0.14 -4.90
N GLY A 410 18.49 1.01 -5.56
CA GLY A 410 18.64 1.17 -7.00
C GLY A 410 17.32 1.12 -7.76
N SER A 411 17.23 1.93 -8.81
CA SER A 411 16.16 1.96 -9.81
C SER A 411 16.72 2.58 -11.07
N GLU A 412 16.11 2.32 -12.23
CA GLU A 412 16.40 3.06 -13.45
C GLU A 412 16.03 4.55 -13.29
N PRO A 413 16.85 5.51 -13.79
CA PRO A 413 16.58 6.95 -13.67
C PRO A 413 15.25 7.42 -14.27
N SER A 414 14.76 6.74 -15.30
CA SER A 414 13.48 7.04 -15.94
C SER A 414 12.26 6.63 -15.12
N PHE A 415 12.44 5.87 -14.03
CA PHE A 415 11.36 5.50 -13.13
C PHE A 415 11.05 6.65 -12.17
N ASP A 416 9.86 7.21 -12.29
CA ASP A 416 9.37 8.33 -11.49
C ASP A 416 8.22 7.95 -10.55
N GLY A 417 7.93 6.64 -10.42
CA GLY A 417 6.86 6.10 -9.59
C GLY A 417 7.27 5.83 -8.15
N ARG A 418 6.44 5.03 -7.48
CA ARG A 418 6.66 4.54 -6.11
C ARG A 418 6.94 3.05 -6.14
N ILE A 419 7.80 2.60 -5.23
CA ILE A 419 8.10 1.17 -5.12
C ILE A 419 7.21 0.54 -4.07
N TYR A 420 6.54 -0.55 -4.47
CA TYR A 420 5.68 -1.37 -3.62
C TYR A 420 6.13 -2.82 -3.79
N GLY A 421 6.79 -3.38 -2.77
CA GLY A 421 7.25 -4.76 -2.81
C GLY A 421 7.27 -5.37 -1.41
N VAL A 422 6.69 -6.56 -1.27
CA VAL A 422 6.68 -7.31 0.00
C VAL A 422 8.12 -7.46 0.53
N TRP A 423 9.04 -7.88 -0.34
CA TRP A 423 10.46 -8.00 0.01
C TRP A 423 11.06 -6.70 0.55
N GLN A 424 10.68 -5.55 -0.02
CA GLN A 424 11.21 -4.27 0.44
C GLN A 424 10.72 -3.92 1.85
N PHE A 425 9.43 -4.09 2.13
CA PHE A 425 8.89 -3.82 3.46
C PHE A 425 9.52 -4.71 4.52
N HIS A 426 9.82 -5.95 4.15
CA HIS A 426 10.35 -6.97 5.04
C HIS A 426 11.86 -6.83 5.26
N ASN A 427 12.60 -6.15 4.38
CA ASN A 427 14.06 -5.99 4.48
C ASN A 427 14.48 -4.55 4.73
N ASP A 428 14.53 -3.71 3.71
CA ASP A 428 15.23 -2.43 3.81
C ASP A 428 14.30 -1.24 4.01
N ALA A 429 13.11 -1.27 3.43
CA ALA A 429 12.24 -0.10 3.33
C ALA A 429 11.67 0.36 4.69
N SER A 430 11.48 -0.58 5.61
CA SER A 430 11.03 -0.29 6.97
C SER A 430 12.16 0.15 7.91
N ARG A 431 13.44 0.04 7.51
CA ARG A 431 14.57 0.32 8.41
C ARG A 431 14.64 1.79 8.81
N ALA A 432 14.50 2.70 7.84
CA ALA A 432 14.48 4.14 8.12
C ALA A 432 13.31 4.54 9.04
N VAL A 433 12.19 3.84 8.92
CA VAL A 433 11.02 4.01 9.81
C VAL A 433 11.36 3.55 11.22
N ILE A 434 11.93 2.34 11.37
CA ILE A 434 12.35 1.79 12.67
C ILE A 434 13.34 2.73 13.36
N ASP A 435 14.37 3.20 12.66
CA ASP A 435 15.37 4.10 13.22
C ASP A 435 14.72 5.43 13.70
N ALA A 436 13.75 5.97 12.94
CA ALA A 436 13.01 7.18 13.31
C ALA A 436 12.10 6.97 14.53
N ILE A 437 11.42 5.82 14.62
CA ILE A 437 10.61 5.43 15.78
C ILE A 437 11.51 5.30 17.02
N SER A 438 12.59 4.54 16.93
CA SER A 438 13.52 4.31 18.05
C SER A 438 14.15 5.61 18.55
N ALA A 439 14.54 6.51 17.64
CA ALA A 439 15.08 7.81 18.01
C ALA A 439 14.05 8.67 18.76
N ARG A 440 12.79 8.68 18.30
CA ARG A 440 11.71 9.45 18.94
C ARG A 440 11.39 8.91 20.34
N LEU A 441 11.25 7.59 20.48
CA LEU A 441 11.01 6.95 21.78
C LEU A 441 12.21 7.15 22.73
N GLY A 442 13.44 7.17 22.20
CA GLY A 442 14.66 7.48 22.96
C GLY A 442 14.73 8.91 23.48
N ALA A 443 14.39 9.90 22.64
CA ALA A 443 14.43 11.31 23.03
C ALA A 443 13.44 11.64 24.16
N ALA A 444 12.24 11.03 24.13
CA ALA A 444 11.23 11.21 25.18
C ALA A 444 11.72 10.68 26.54
N ALA A 445 12.35 9.50 26.57
CA ALA A 445 12.91 8.93 27.80
C ALA A 445 14.01 9.81 28.41
N LEU A 446 14.79 10.51 27.58
CA LEU A 446 15.80 11.47 28.05
C LEU A 446 15.18 12.76 28.58
N ALA A 447 14.10 13.25 27.96
CA ALA A 447 13.37 14.43 28.42
C ALA A 447 12.67 14.17 29.76
N GLU A 448 12.01 13.01 29.93
CA GLU A 448 11.35 12.62 31.19
C GLU A 448 12.35 12.42 32.34
N ARG A 449 13.56 11.94 32.07
CA ARG A 449 14.64 11.81 33.07
C ARG A 449 15.32 13.15 33.42
N GLY A 450 15.20 14.17 32.57
CA GLY A 450 15.79 15.49 32.76
C GLY A 450 14.91 16.48 33.53
N VAL A 451 13.65 16.15 33.78
CA VAL A 451 12.71 16.98 34.55
C VAL A 451 12.64 16.44 35.98
N PRO A 452 13.02 17.21 37.02
CA PRO A 452 12.75 16.83 38.41
C PRO A 452 11.24 16.66 38.56
N SER A 453 10.79 15.49 39.00
CA SER A 453 9.36 15.16 39.07
C SER A 453 8.63 16.21 39.92
N ARG A 454 7.84 17.08 39.29
CA ARG A 454 6.83 17.87 39.98
C ARG A 454 5.65 16.96 40.27
N SER A 455 5.31 16.78 41.54
CA SER A 455 4.21 15.92 41.96
C SER A 455 2.89 16.43 41.39
N LEU A 456 1.93 15.52 41.19
CA LEU A 456 0.60 15.81 40.63
C LEU A 456 -0.14 16.95 41.38
N SER A 457 0.20 17.18 42.65
CA SER A 457 -0.30 18.30 43.46
C SER A 457 0.14 19.67 42.95
N GLU A 458 1.35 19.80 42.39
CA GLU A 458 1.88 21.09 41.90
C GLU A 458 1.25 21.51 40.57
N ARG A 459 0.62 20.58 39.83
CA ARG A 459 -0.11 20.86 38.58
C ARG A 459 -1.52 21.40 38.83
N LEU A 460 -2.08 21.20 40.02
CA LEU A 460 -3.43 21.65 40.36
C LEU A 460 -3.48 23.08 40.91
N ASP A 461 -2.35 23.63 41.37
CA ASP A 461 -2.29 24.97 41.99
C ASP A 461 -1.92 26.12 41.04
N SER A 462 -1.57 25.85 39.78
CA SER A 462 -1.25 26.90 38.80
C SER A 462 -2.44 27.28 37.90
N GLY A 463 -3.48 27.84 38.54
CA GLY A 463 -4.19 29.04 38.07
C GLY A 463 -5.09 28.96 36.82
N LEU A 464 -6.40 28.84 37.04
CA LEU A 464 -7.42 29.58 36.29
C LEU A 464 -8.19 30.49 37.27
N PRO A 465 -8.45 31.77 36.94
CA PRO A 465 -9.16 32.68 37.82
C PRO A 465 -10.66 32.34 37.83
N LEU A 466 -11.16 31.87 38.98
CA LEU A 466 -12.59 31.76 39.26
C LEU A 466 -13.19 33.17 39.42
N PHE A 467 -13.89 33.64 38.38
CA PHE A 467 -14.85 34.73 38.51
C PHE A 467 -16.10 34.20 39.22
N TRP A 468 -16.35 34.68 40.44
CA TRP A 468 -17.69 34.70 41.04
C TRP A 468 -18.05 36.14 41.40
N PRO A 469 -19.23 36.65 40.98
CA PRO A 469 -19.69 37.95 41.43
C PRO A 469 -20.36 37.84 42.81
N ASP A 470 -19.91 38.72 43.71
CA ASP A 470 -20.62 39.36 44.81
C ASP A 470 -21.70 38.57 45.58
N LEU A 471 -21.32 38.09 46.76
CA LEU A 471 -22.20 38.10 47.93
C LEU A 471 -21.47 38.78 49.09
N THR A 472 -21.88 40.01 49.38
CA THR A 472 -21.48 40.80 50.54
C THR A 472 -22.00 40.18 51.85
N PRO A 473 -21.29 40.35 52.98
CA PRO A 473 -21.65 39.67 54.22
C PRO A 473 -22.33 40.59 55.27
N PHE A 474 -23.09 39.92 56.16
CA PHE A 474 -23.59 40.32 57.49
C PHE A 474 -24.85 41.23 57.54
N LYS A 475 -25.87 40.98 58.40
CA LYS A 475 -25.81 40.87 59.87
C LYS A 475 -27.18 40.48 60.49
N ILE A 476 -27.11 39.76 61.62
CA ILE A 476 -28.12 39.26 62.60
C ILE A 476 -28.97 38.09 62.14
#